data_AF-B6VGH1-F1
#
_entry.id   AF-B6VGH1-F1
#
_cell.length_a   1.000
_cell.length_b   1.000
_cell.length_c   1.000
_cell.angle_alpha   90.00
_cell.angle_beta   90.00
_cell.angle_gamma   90.00
#
_symmetry.space_group_name_H-M   'P 1'
#
loop_
_entity.id
_entity.type
_entity.pdbx_description
1 polymer ?
#
loop_
_entity_poly.entity_id
_entity_poly.type
_entity_poly.pdbx_seq_one_letter_code
_entity_poly.pdbx_strand_id
1 'polypeptide(L)' 'LGSARLPLSIRFFMVGILFLLFDLEIAILLPLTWAIHTLNPLKTITWAIIIFLFLFIGLAYE' A
#
# COMPACT_ATOMS: atom_id res chain seq x y z
N LEU A 1 -26.27 -4.46 -28.70
CA LEU A 1 -24.98 -3.94 -28.17
C LEU A 1 -25.14 -3.78 -26.66
N GLY A 2 -24.98 -4.89 -25.94
CA GLY A 2 -25.30 -5.00 -24.52
C GLY A 2 -24.32 -4.22 -23.65
N SER A 3 -24.85 -3.40 -22.77
CA SER A 3 -24.09 -2.77 -21.69
C SER A 3 -23.75 -3.83 -20.64
N ALA A 4 -22.65 -4.55 -20.84
CA ALA A 4 -22.03 -5.45 -19.86
C ALA A 4 -21.34 -4.68 -18.70
N ARG A 5 -21.91 -3.54 -18.31
CA ARG A 5 -21.47 -2.75 -17.16
C ARG A 5 -22.60 -2.81 -16.15
N LEU A 6 -22.65 -3.92 -15.42
CA LEU A 6 -23.38 -3.94 -14.16
C LEU A 6 -22.81 -2.82 -13.26
N PRO A 7 -23.66 -2.07 -12.54
CA PRO A 7 -23.18 -1.03 -11.64
C PRO A 7 -22.24 -1.67 -10.62
N LEU A 8 -20.99 -1.18 -10.61
CA LEU A 8 -19.98 -1.61 -9.65
C LEU A 8 -20.48 -1.19 -8.27
N SER A 9 -20.61 -2.16 -7.36
CA SER A 9 -20.91 -1.86 -5.97
C SER A 9 -19.67 -1.27 -5.32
N ILE A 10 -19.76 -0.01 -4.88
CA ILE A 10 -18.67 0.72 -4.22
C ILE A 10 -18.05 -0.07 -3.07
N ARG A 11 -18.86 -0.85 -2.34
CA ARG A 11 -18.37 -1.74 -1.27
C ARG A 11 -17.39 -2.80 -1.76
N PHE A 12 -17.61 -3.41 -2.93
CA PHE A 12 -16.69 -4.39 -3.50
C PHE A 12 -15.42 -3.74 -4.05
N PHE A 13 -15.53 -2.52 -4.57
CA PHE A 13 -14.37 -1.76 -5.03
C PHE A 13 -13.44 -1.36 -3.89
N MET A 14 -13.99 -0.83 -2.78
CA MET A 14 -13.22 -0.47 -1.58
C MET A 14 -12.46 -1.67 -1.00
N VAL A 15 -13.06 -2.87 -0.99
CA VAL A 15 -12.37 -4.10 -0.55
C VAL A 15 -11.17 -4.43 -1.45
N GLY A 16 -11.28 -4.20 -2.75
CA GLY A 16 -10.17 -4.40 -3.69
C GLY A 16 -9.01 -3.43 -3.46
N ILE A 17 -9.31 -2.16 -3.16
CA ILE A 17 -8.30 -1.15 -2.84
C ILE A 17 -7.63 -1.49 -1.50
N LEU A 18 -8.41 -1.79 -0.46
CA LEU A 18 -7.90 -2.23 0.85
C LEU A 18 -6.97 -3.45 0.73
N PHE A 19 -7.33 -4.45 -0.09
CA PHE A 19 -6.49 -5.62 -0.33
C PHE A 19 -5.16 -5.24 -1.01
N LEU A 20 -5.22 -4.39 -2.04
CA LEU A 20 -4.03 -3.94 -2.76
C LEU A 20 -3.11 -3.09 -1.87
N LEU A 21 -3.69 -2.25 -1.02
CA LEU A 21 -2.95 -1.39 -0.09
C LEU A 21 -2.26 -2.21 1.01
N PHE A 22 -2.95 -3.22 1.55
CA PHE A 22 -2.37 -4.15 2.52
C PHE A 22 -1.25 -5.03 1.92
N ASP A 23 -1.40 -5.49 0.68
CA ASP A 23 -0.34 -6.23 -0.04
C ASP A 23 0.90 -5.35 -0.27
N LEU A 24 0.70 -4.07 -0.61
CA LEU A 24 1.77 -3.09 -0.79
C LEU A 24 2.52 -2.78 0.52
N GLU A 25 1.83 -2.68 1.65
CA GLU A 25 2.47 -2.48 2.96
C GLU A 25 3.41 -3.64 3.32
N ILE A 26 2.99 -4.89 3.08
CA ILE A 26 3.82 -6.08 3.30
C ILE A 26 5.02 -6.09 2.34
N ALA A 27 4.80 -5.72 1.07
CA ALA A 27 5.87 -5.64 0.08
C ALA A 27 6.95 -4.60 0.46
N ILE A 28 6.58 -3.52 1.15
CA ILE A 28 7.53 -2.49 1.65
C ILE A 28 8.21 -2.93 2.96
N LEU A 29 7.55 -3.73 3.79
CA LEU A 29 8.14 -4.31 5.01
C LEU A 29 9.27 -5.31 4.71
N LEU A 30 9.15 -6.11 3.65
CA LEU A 30 10.17 -7.08 3.24
C LEU A 30 11.58 -6.46 3.04
N PRO A 31 11.77 -5.42 2.19
CA PRO A 31 13.06 -4.78 2.00
C PRO A 31 13.57 -4.06 3.24
N LEU A 32 12.71 -3.70 4.22
CA LEU A 32 13.14 -3.11 5.49
C LEU A 32 13.97 -4.11 6.32
N THR A 33 13.58 -5.38 6.32
CA THR A 33 14.36 -6.44 7.00
C THR A 33 15.73 -6.63 6.37
N TRP A 34 15.82 -6.48 5.04
CA TRP A 34 17.09 -6.57 4.32
C TRP A 34 17.92 -5.28 4.40
N ALA A 35 17.26 -4.13 4.54
CA ALA A 35 17.89 -2.81 4.63
C ALA A 35 18.84 -2.67 5.83
N ILE A 36 18.64 -3.45 6.89
CA ILE A 36 19.52 -3.49 8.07
C ILE A 36 20.96 -3.86 7.67
N HIS A 37 21.15 -4.63 6.59
CA HIS A 37 22.46 -5.05 6.09
C HIS A 37 23.11 -4.07 5.09
N THR A 38 22.47 -2.93 4.79
CA THR A 38 22.99 -1.96 3.80
C THR A 38 23.94 -0.94 4.42
N LEU A 39 24.71 -0.25 3.57
CA LEU A 39 25.72 0.73 3.98
C LEU A 39 25.16 1.94 4.76
N ASN A 40 23.85 2.21 4.66
CA ASN A 40 23.18 3.33 5.32
C ASN A 40 21.74 2.93 5.75
N PRO A 41 21.59 2.10 6.80
CA PRO A 41 20.28 1.56 7.19
C PRO A 41 19.30 2.65 7.63
N LEU A 42 19.79 3.70 8.31
CA LEU A 42 18.98 4.83 8.76
C LEU A 42 18.29 5.58 7.61
N LYS A 43 18.98 5.74 6.46
CA LYS A 43 18.40 6.40 5.30
C LYS A 43 17.29 5.55 4.67
N THR A 44 17.52 4.25 4.53
CA THR A 44 16.51 3.35 3.94
C THR A 44 15.27 3.23 4.85
N ILE A 45 15.47 3.15 6.17
CA ILE A 45 14.38 3.09 7.15
C ILE A 45 13.56 4.39 7.15
N THR A 46 14.21 5.56 7.10
CA THR A 46 13.49 6.85 7.06
C THR A 46 12.65 7.00 5.79
N TRP A 47 13.16 6.61 4.62
CA TRP A 47 12.36 6.60 3.39
C TRP A 47 11.19 5.63 3.46
N ALA A 48 11.37 4.43 4.00
CA ALA A 48 10.29 3.46 4.15
C ALA A 48 9.17 3.97 5.08
N ILE A 49 9.53 4.60 6.21
CA ILE A 49 8.56 5.19 7.15
C ILE A 49 7.76 6.32 6.50
N ILE A 50 8.41 7.18 5.71
CA ILE A 50 7.72 8.28 5.00
C ILE A 50 6.65 7.71 4.05
N ILE A 51 7.01 6.71 3.24
CA ILE A 51 6.08 6.08 2.30
C ILE A 51 4.93 5.39 3.04
N PHE A 52 5.23 4.66 4.12
CA PHE A 52 4.22 4.02 4.95
C PHE A 52 3.23 5.02 5.54
N LEU A 53 3.72 6.17 6.03
CA LEU A 53 2.86 7.22 6.58
C LEU A 53 1.93 7.83 5.54
N PHE A 54 2.40 8.03 4.30
CA PHE A 54 1.55 8.49 3.20
C PHE A 54 0.44 7.50 2.86
N LEU A 55 0.76 6.20 2.81
CA LEU A 55 -0.23 5.13 2.58
C LEU A 55 -1.27 5.09 3.70
N PHE A 56 -0.83 5.18 4.96
CA PHE A 56 -1.73 5.20 6.11
C PHE A 56 -2.68 6.41 6.12
N ILE A 57 -2.17 7.60 5.76
CA ILE A 57 -3.01 8.80 5.62
C ILE A 57 -4.00 8.66 4.46
N GLY A 58 -3.54 8.10 3.33
CA GLY A 58 -4.41 7.83 2.17
C GLY A 58 -5.55 6.88 2.51
N LEU A 59 -5.26 5.82 3.26
CA LEU A 59 -6.26 4.89 3.79
C LEU A 59 -7.22 5.57 4.76
N ALA A 60 -6.72 6.43 5.66
CA ALA A 60 -7.58 7.12 6.64
C ALA A 60 -8.56 8.11 6.00
N TYR A 61 -8.28 8.58 4.78
CA TYR A 61 -9.13 9.50 4.03
C TYR A 61 -10.19 8.79 3.16
N GLU A 62 -10.04 7.49 2.91
CA GLU A 62 -10.95 6.66 2.12
C GLU A 62 -12.02 5.98 2.99
#